data_AF-A2DDM9-F1
#
_entry.id   AF-A2DDM9-F1
#
_cell.length_a   1.000
_cell.length_b   1.000
_cell.length_c   1.000
_cell.angle_alpha   90.00
_cell.angle_beta   90.00
_cell.angle_gamma   90.00
#
_symmetry.space_group_name_H-M   'P 1'
#
loop_
_entity.id
_entity.type
_entity.pdbx_description
1 polymer ?
#
loop_
_entity_poly.entity_id
_entity_poly.type
_entity_poly.pdbx_seq_one_letter_code
_entity_poly.pdbx_strand_id
1 'polypeptide(L)'
;MSSDRELKFFMARVADQAERHQDVITYIKEIIDLDAKLSLDERNLLSVAYKALTGNRRTALRSVNAFLEDPSIQGAKERENRLIELRNSLVKELDNYCNEIVNLVDEKLLPAADDAISKVFYWKLKADYFRYSVEFKDEAARAQGSEAAKKAYEEAMNLAKDLSKANPQYLGLALNYSVFLYEIIGQKNEAIELADKSFKEAVGLLTSLRKMSTPRLHLSFSSSRTTSNSGQMTRMPSKL
;
A
#
# COMPACT_ATOMS: atom_id res chain seq x y z
N MET A 1 19.84 -19.22 22.29
CA MET A 1 18.65 -18.61 22.91
C MET A 1 18.18 -17.56 21.95
N SER A 2 16.91 -17.56 21.54
CA SER A 2 16.36 -16.49 20.70
C SER A 2 16.43 -15.17 21.46
N SER A 3 16.73 -14.08 20.77
CA SER A 3 16.69 -12.75 21.36
C SER A 3 15.25 -12.38 21.75
N ASP A 4 15.12 -11.44 22.69
CA ASP A 4 13.82 -10.95 23.12
C ASP A 4 13.00 -10.34 21.95
N ARG A 5 13.68 -9.65 21.03
CA ARG A 5 13.07 -9.12 19.79
C ARG A 5 12.54 -10.23 18.88
N GLU A 6 13.32 -11.30 18.69
CA GLU A 6 12.92 -12.45 17.86
C GLU A 6 11.69 -13.16 18.44
N LEU A 7 11.61 -13.30 19.77
CA LEU A 7 10.45 -13.90 20.44
C LEU A 7 9.21 -13.02 20.27
N LYS A 8 9.32 -11.71 20.47
CA LYS A 8 8.21 -10.76 20.23
C LYS A 8 7.75 -10.79 18.77
N PHE A 9 8.68 -10.83 17.81
CA PHE A 9 8.33 -10.90 16.40
C PHE A 9 7.69 -12.24 16.01
N PHE A 10 8.15 -13.35 16.61
CA PHE A 10 7.47 -14.64 16.48
C PHE A 10 6.03 -14.58 16.99
N MET A 11 5.82 -14.01 18.18
CA MET A 11 4.47 -13.85 18.75
C MET A 11 3.58 -12.92 17.91
N ALA A 12 4.14 -11.84 17.35
CA ALA A 12 3.42 -10.98 16.42
C ALA A 12 2.93 -11.74 15.19
N ARG A 13 3.76 -12.63 14.62
CA ARG A 13 3.35 -13.48 13.48
C ARG A 13 2.28 -14.50 13.86
N VAL A 14 2.38 -15.12 15.05
CA VAL A 14 1.34 -16.03 15.55
C VAL A 14 0.01 -15.30 15.75
N ALA A 15 0.05 -14.09 16.30
CA ALA A 15 -1.13 -13.25 16.49
C ALA A 15 -1.78 -12.85 15.15
N ASP A 16 -0.98 -12.55 14.13
CA ASP A 16 -1.45 -12.25 12.76
C ASP A 16 -2.18 -13.46 12.15
N GLN A 17 -1.62 -14.66 12.26
CA GLN A 17 -2.27 -15.90 11.82
C GLN A 17 -3.57 -16.22 12.58
N ALA A 18 -3.69 -15.74 13.82
CA ALA A 18 -4.89 -15.85 14.62
C ALA A 18 -5.87 -14.68 14.42
N GLU A 19 -5.62 -13.79 13.46
CA GLU A 19 -6.39 -12.57 13.18
C GLU A 19 -6.54 -11.63 14.39
N ARG A 20 -5.62 -11.73 15.37
CA ARG A 20 -5.57 -10.91 16.58
C ARG A 20 -4.73 -9.65 16.32
N HIS A 21 -5.18 -8.82 15.39
CA HIS A 21 -4.45 -7.63 14.94
C HIS A 21 -4.08 -6.63 16.05
N GLN A 22 -4.87 -6.53 17.12
CA GLN A 22 -4.52 -5.69 18.27
C GLN A 22 -3.28 -6.22 19.02
N ASP A 23 -3.17 -7.55 19.18
CA ASP A 23 -2.01 -8.18 19.80
C ASP A 23 -0.77 -8.00 18.92
N VAL A 24 -0.92 -8.10 17.58
CA VAL A 24 0.16 -7.81 16.63
C VAL A 24 0.74 -6.42 16.88
N ILE A 25 -0.11 -5.39 17.00
CA ILE A 25 0.32 -4.03 17.28
C ILE A 25 1.05 -3.94 18.61
N THR A 26 0.54 -4.59 19.66
CA THR A 26 1.19 -4.62 20.98
C THR A 26 2.60 -5.20 20.87
N TYR A 27 2.78 -6.37 20.27
CA TYR A 27 4.11 -6.97 20.11
C TYR A 27 5.05 -6.12 19.25
N ILE A 28 4.57 -5.52 18.15
CA ILE A 28 5.42 -4.64 17.34
C ILE A 28 5.78 -3.36 18.11
N LYS A 29 4.89 -2.81 18.94
CA LYS A 29 5.23 -1.65 19.80
C LYS A 29 6.32 -1.99 20.80
N GLU A 30 6.24 -3.16 21.42
CA GLU A 30 7.32 -3.63 22.30
C GLU A 30 8.65 -3.80 21.55
N ILE A 31 8.62 -4.20 20.27
CA ILE A 31 9.82 -4.23 19.42
C ILE A 31 10.36 -2.81 19.16
N ILE A 32 9.48 -1.84 18.90
CA ILE A 32 9.84 -0.43 18.68
C ILE A 32 10.49 0.17 19.94
N ASP A 33 10.00 -0.20 21.13
CA ASP A 33 10.55 0.27 22.40
C ASP A 33 11.96 -0.29 22.68
N LEU A 34 12.30 -1.47 22.13
CA LEU A 34 13.67 -2.01 22.18
C LEU A 34 14.59 -1.30 21.19
N ASP A 35 14.15 -1.19 19.94
CA ASP A 35 14.81 -0.43 18.87
C ASP A 35 13.80 -0.12 17.77
N ALA A 36 13.56 1.17 17.55
CA ALA A 36 12.57 1.69 16.60
C ALA A 36 12.94 1.42 15.13
N LYS A 37 14.16 0.96 14.84
CA LYS A 37 14.57 0.57 13.48
C LYS A 37 13.94 -0.78 13.11
N LEU A 38 12.77 -0.73 12.49
CA LEU A 38 12.05 -1.92 12.05
C LEU A 38 12.62 -2.49 10.75
N SER A 39 12.74 -3.82 10.70
CA SER A 39 12.97 -4.58 9.48
C SER A 39 11.80 -4.43 8.48
N LEU A 40 11.99 -4.90 7.25
CA LEU A 40 10.92 -4.89 6.24
C LEU A 40 9.69 -5.69 6.72
N ASP A 41 9.90 -6.87 7.30
CA ASP A 41 8.82 -7.75 7.72
C ASP A 41 8.07 -7.19 8.93
N GLU A 42 8.77 -6.63 9.91
CA GLU A 42 8.14 -5.97 11.07
C GLU A 42 7.30 -4.75 10.64
N ARG A 43 7.79 -3.93 9.70
CA ARG A 43 7.03 -2.80 9.14
C ARG A 43 5.79 -3.25 8.37
N ASN A 44 5.93 -4.27 7.56
CA ASN A 44 4.81 -4.83 6.80
C ASN A 44 3.73 -5.35 7.75
N LEU A 45 4.14 -6.09 8.80
CA LEU A 45 3.22 -6.64 9.78
C LEU A 45 2.48 -5.54 10.56
N LEU A 46 3.18 -4.49 10.97
CA LEU A 46 2.57 -3.28 11.57
C LEU A 46 1.51 -2.67 10.65
N SER A 47 1.85 -2.46 9.38
CA SER A 47 0.95 -1.86 8.41
C SER A 47 -0.27 -2.75 8.13
N VAL A 48 -0.10 -4.08 8.10
CA VAL A 48 -1.20 -5.03 7.89
C VAL A 48 -2.16 -4.98 9.08
N ALA A 49 -1.64 -5.02 10.31
CA ALA A 49 -2.45 -5.01 11.52
C ALA A 49 -3.32 -3.74 11.66
N TYR A 50 -2.73 -2.56 11.52
CA TYR A 50 -3.53 -1.32 11.56
C TYR A 50 -4.49 -1.20 10.36
N LYS A 51 -4.11 -1.72 9.17
CA LYS A 51 -5.00 -1.72 8.00
C LYS A 51 -6.21 -2.61 8.24
N ALA A 52 -6.06 -3.74 8.91
CA ALA A 52 -7.17 -4.63 9.26
C ALA A 52 -8.13 -3.95 10.25
N LEU A 53 -7.61 -3.37 11.35
CA LEU A 53 -8.44 -2.69 12.35
C LEU A 53 -9.21 -1.51 11.76
N THR A 54 -8.52 -0.63 11.03
CA THR A 54 -9.16 0.52 10.38
C THR A 54 -10.07 0.09 9.24
N GLY A 55 -9.70 -0.93 8.45
CA GLY A 55 -10.55 -1.51 7.41
C GLY A 55 -11.89 -1.97 7.95
N ASN A 56 -11.90 -2.70 9.07
CA ASN A 56 -13.12 -3.16 9.73
C ASN A 56 -14.02 -1.99 10.16
N ARG A 57 -13.43 -0.93 10.74
CA ARG A 57 -14.18 0.28 11.14
C ARG A 57 -14.74 1.04 9.95
N ARG A 58 -13.95 1.21 8.88
CA ARG A 58 -14.39 1.88 7.65
C ARG A 58 -15.55 1.11 6.99
N THR A 59 -15.49 -0.22 6.94
CA THR A 59 -16.59 -1.04 6.44
C THR A 59 -17.85 -0.89 7.30
N ALA A 60 -17.72 -0.97 8.63
CA ALA A 60 -18.84 -0.77 9.54
C ALA A 60 -19.47 0.62 9.38
N LEU A 61 -18.66 1.67 9.26
CA LEU A 61 -19.14 3.04 9.03
C LEU A 61 -19.89 3.20 7.71
N ARG A 62 -19.43 2.59 6.62
CA ARG A 62 -20.18 2.58 5.35
C ARG A 62 -21.54 1.90 5.50
N SER A 63 -21.59 0.77 6.20
CA SER A 63 -22.86 0.08 6.46
C SER A 63 -23.80 0.92 7.31
N VAL A 64 -23.31 1.55 8.38
CA VAL A 64 -24.13 2.41 9.25
C VAL A 64 -24.64 3.64 8.49
N ASN A 65 -23.80 4.29 7.69
CA ASN A 65 -24.23 5.41 6.84
C ASN A 65 -25.30 4.98 5.83
N ALA A 66 -25.16 3.80 5.21
CA ALA A 66 -26.17 3.27 4.30
C ALA A 66 -27.53 3.05 5.00
N PHE A 67 -27.54 2.60 6.25
CA PHE A 67 -28.77 2.49 7.04
C PHE A 67 -29.37 3.86 7.42
N LEU A 68 -28.54 4.87 7.68
CA LEU A 68 -29.01 6.23 7.95
C LEU A 68 -29.65 6.90 6.71
N GLU A 69 -29.20 6.51 5.52
CA GLU A 69 -29.75 6.96 4.24
C GLU A 69 -31.05 6.22 3.85
N ASP A 70 -31.40 5.13 4.54
CA ASP A 70 -32.61 4.35 4.26
C ASP A 70 -33.88 5.14 4.63
N PRO A 71 -34.83 5.36 3.68
CA PRO A 71 -36.07 6.10 3.95
C PRO A 71 -36.93 5.51 5.08
N SER A 72 -36.84 4.20 5.31
CA SER A 72 -37.57 3.52 6.40
C SER A 72 -37.02 3.87 7.79
N ILE A 73 -35.77 4.34 7.86
CA ILE A 73 -35.11 4.78 9.09
C ILE A 73 -35.35 6.27 9.34
N GLN A 74 -35.39 7.11 8.31
CA GLN A 74 -35.62 8.56 8.42
C GLN A 74 -36.99 8.94 9.02
N GLY A 75 -37.96 8.00 9.03
CA GLY A 75 -39.25 8.15 9.73
C GLY A 75 -39.26 7.67 11.19
N ALA A 76 -38.19 7.00 11.64
CA ALA A 76 -38.11 6.32 12.93
C ALA A 76 -37.02 6.92 13.83
N LYS A 77 -37.30 8.09 14.42
CA LYS A 77 -36.36 8.91 15.20
C LYS A 77 -35.52 8.14 16.23
N GLU A 78 -36.09 7.16 16.93
CA GLU A 78 -35.34 6.37 17.91
C GLU A 78 -34.25 5.52 17.25
N ARG A 79 -34.57 4.86 16.13
CA ARG A 79 -33.61 4.05 15.37
C ARG A 79 -32.52 4.92 14.76
N GLU A 80 -32.92 6.05 14.19
CA GLU A 80 -32.00 7.05 13.64
C GLU A 80 -31.01 7.55 14.70
N ASN A 81 -31.50 7.96 15.88
CA ASN A 81 -30.65 8.41 16.98
C ASN A 81 -29.64 7.32 17.41
N ARG A 82 -30.07 6.06 17.53
CA ARG A 82 -29.18 4.94 17.87
C ARG A 82 -28.11 4.69 16.80
N LEU A 83 -28.46 4.83 15.52
CA LEU A 83 -27.50 4.71 14.42
C LEU A 83 -26.49 5.87 14.42
N ILE A 84 -26.94 7.09 14.74
CA ILE A 84 -26.05 8.26 14.88
C ILE A 84 -25.06 8.06 16.05
N GLU A 85 -25.53 7.57 17.21
CA GLU A 85 -24.67 7.26 18.36
C GLU A 85 -23.60 6.22 17.98
N LEU A 86 -24.01 5.13 17.32
CA LEU A 86 -23.10 4.08 16.85
C LEU A 86 -22.08 4.64 15.84
N ARG A 87 -22.54 5.43 14.86
CA ARG A 87 -21.68 6.09 13.88
C ARG A 87 -20.61 6.93 14.58
N ASN A 88 -21.00 7.75 15.55
CA ASN A 88 -20.07 8.64 16.25
C ASN A 88 -19.05 7.86 17.08
N SER A 89 -19.45 6.74 17.71
CA SER A 89 -18.51 5.83 18.38
C SER A 89 -17.50 5.24 17.40
N LEU A 90 -17.96 4.73 16.26
CA LEU A 90 -17.09 4.15 15.24
C LEU A 90 -16.13 5.16 14.62
N VAL A 91 -16.57 6.40 14.38
CA VAL A 91 -15.70 7.49 13.92
C VAL A 91 -14.60 7.77 14.96
N LYS A 92 -14.96 7.85 16.24
CA LYS A 92 -13.99 8.06 17.32
C LYS A 92 -12.98 6.91 17.42
N GLU A 93 -13.43 5.66 17.29
CA GLU A 93 -12.54 4.50 17.28
C GLU A 93 -11.58 4.53 16.08
N LEU A 94 -12.08 4.85 14.89
CA LEU A 94 -11.24 5.01 13.69
C LEU A 94 -10.19 6.11 13.88
N ASP A 95 -10.61 7.27 14.39
CA ASP A 95 -9.72 8.39 14.70
C ASP A 95 -8.64 8.01 15.70
N ASN A 96 -8.98 7.27 16.76
CA ASN A 96 -8.02 6.82 17.74
C ASN A 96 -6.93 5.95 17.11
N TYR A 97 -7.30 4.96 16.28
CA TYR A 97 -6.32 4.13 15.58
C TYR A 97 -5.46 4.95 14.61
N CYS A 98 -6.05 5.92 13.90
CA CYS A 98 -5.31 6.78 12.98
C CYS A 98 -4.30 7.67 13.73
N ASN A 99 -4.72 8.29 14.84
CA ASN A 99 -3.85 9.13 15.66
C ASN A 99 -2.73 8.32 16.31
N GLU A 100 -3.02 7.11 16.79
CA GLU A 100 -2.04 6.22 17.42
C GLU A 100 -0.88 5.89 16.47
N ILE A 101 -1.16 5.48 15.23
CA ILE A 101 -0.11 5.16 14.25
C ILE A 101 0.58 6.41 13.71
N VAL A 102 -0.12 7.53 13.53
CA VAL A 102 0.49 8.80 13.12
C VAL A 102 1.50 9.28 14.18
N ASN A 103 1.13 9.25 15.46
CA ASN A 103 2.02 9.64 16.55
C ASN A 103 3.21 8.68 16.65
N LEU A 104 2.98 7.37 16.54
CA LEU A 104 4.05 6.37 16.52
C LEU A 104 5.05 6.61 15.36
N VAL A 105 4.52 6.99 14.19
CA VAL A 105 5.34 7.33 13.03
C VAL A 105 6.20 8.57 13.30
N ASP A 106 5.60 9.64 13.81
CA ASP A 106 6.29 10.91 14.05
C ASP A 106 7.32 10.84 15.17
N GLU A 107 6.99 10.17 16.27
CA GLU A 107 7.81 10.16 17.48
C GLU A 107 8.92 9.11 17.45
N LYS A 108 8.72 8.00 16.72
CA LYS A 108 9.61 6.83 16.79
C LYS A 108 10.14 6.38 15.42
N LEU A 109 9.25 6.15 14.46
CA LEU A 109 9.62 5.42 13.24
C LEU A 109 10.32 6.28 12.18
N LEU A 110 9.83 7.51 11.94
CA LEU A 110 10.48 8.45 11.02
C LEU A 110 11.87 8.88 11.52
N PRO A 111 12.07 9.23 12.81
CA PRO A 111 13.39 9.55 13.34
C PRO A 111 14.40 8.39 13.24
N ALA A 112 13.95 7.14 13.35
CA ALA A 112 14.80 5.95 13.26
C ALA A 112 15.06 5.46 11.82
N ALA A 113 14.42 6.06 10.81
CA ALA A 113 14.55 5.64 9.42
C ALA A 113 15.82 6.23 8.78
N ASP A 114 16.79 5.36 8.44
CA ASP A 114 18.07 5.79 7.86
C ASP A 114 18.07 5.82 6.32
N ASP A 115 17.15 5.10 5.69
CA ASP A 115 17.10 4.95 4.24
C ASP A 115 15.84 5.55 3.61
N ALA A 116 15.94 5.93 2.33
CA ALA A 116 14.86 6.57 1.60
C ALA A 116 13.60 5.67 1.49
N ILE A 117 13.77 4.35 1.35
CA ILE A 117 12.63 3.42 1.20
C ILE A 117 11.81 3.42 2.50
N SER A 118 12.48 3.37 3.65
CA SER A 118 11.84 3.46 4.96
C SER A 118 11.13 4.78 5.19
N LYS A 119 11.76 5.90 4.84
CA LYS A 119 11.13 7.22 4.96
C LYS A 119 9.89 7.34 4.07
N VAL A 120 9.97 6.92 2.80
CA VAL A 120 8.82 6.90 1.88
C VAL A 120 7.69 6.04 2.43
N PHE A 121 8.00 4.85 2.97
CA PHE A 121 7.02 3.97 3.58
C PHE A 121 6.28 4.65 4.74
N TYR A 122 7.01 5.28 5.67
CA TYR A 122 6.39 5.91 6.85
C TYR A 122 5.63 7.18 6.52
N TRP A 123 6.12 8.03 5.61
CA TRP A 123 5.38 9.19 5.14
C TRP A 123 4.10 8.80 4.42
N LYS A 124 4.15 7.77 3.57
CA LYS A 124 2.95 7.19 2.94
C LYS A 124 1.98 6.65 3.98
N LEU A 125 2.47 5.91 4.98
CA LEU A 125 1.65 5.36 6.05
C LEU A 125 0.93 6.49 6.79
N LYS A 126 1.65 7.51 7.22
CA LYS A 126 1.11 8.72 7.86
C LYS A 126 0.03 9.39 7.00
N ALA A 127 0.28 9.57 5.71
CA ALA A 127 -0.67 10.16 4.78
C ALA A 127 -1.96 9.33 4.65
N ASP A 128 -1.84 8.00 4.55
CA ASP A 128 -2.97 7.08 4.49
C ASP A 128 -3.85 7.17 5.76
N TYR A 129 -3.25 7.26 6.95
CA TYR A 129 -4.02 7.35 8.19
C TYR A 129 -4.63 8.74 8.43
N PHE A 130 -3.98 9.83 7.99
CA PHE A 130 -4.68 11.12 7.95
C PHE A 130 -5.87 11.07 6.99
N ARG A 131 -5.72 10.45 5.81
CA ARG A 131 -6.83 10.26 4.88
C ARG A 131 -7.98 9.46 5.52
N TYR A 132 -7.69 8.36 6.21
CA TYR A 132 -8.74 7.59 6.90
C TYR A 132 -9.43 8.38 8.01
N SER A 133 -8.69 9.21 8.76
CA SER A 133 -9.24 10.04 9.84
C SER A 133 -10.24 11.10 9.37
N VAL A 134 -10.26 11.43 8.07
CA VAL A 134 -11.16 12.47 7.53
C VAL A 134 -12.28 11.94 6.65
N GLU A 135 -12.22 10.67 6.23
CA GLU A 135 -13.15 10.06 5.27
C GLU A 135 -14.63 10.14 5.71
N PHE A 136 -14.90 10.06 7.03
CA PHE A 136 -16.25 10.04 7.59
C PHE A 136 -16.60 11.33 8.34
N LYS A 137 -15.79 12.38 8.17
CA LYS A 137 -15.99 13.70 8.78
C LYS A 137 -16.67 14.66 7.82
N ASP A 138 -17.45 15.56 8.38
CA ASP A 138 -18.06 16.65 7.62
C ASP A 138 -17.00 17.60 7.07
N GLU A 139 -17.36 18.40 6.08
CA GLU A 139 -16.42 19.25 5.34
C GLU A 139 -15.65 20.23 6.24
N ALA A 140 -16.32 20.82 7.24
CA ALA A 140 -15.68 21.68 8.22
C ALA A 140 -14.65 20.95 9.09
N ALA A 141 -14.91 19.69 9.44
CA ALA A 141 -14.07 18.90 10.33
C ALA A 141 -12.91 18.18 9.61
N ARG A 142 -12.95 18.05 8.28
CA ARG A 142 -11.87 17.42 7.51
C ARG A 142 -10.72 18.35 7.12
N ALA A 143 -10.92 19.67 7.05
CA ALA A 143 -9.96 20.61 6.46
C ALA A 143 -8.51 20.44 6.97
N GLN A 144 -8.31 20.43 8.29
CA GLN A 144 -6.98 20.28 8.89
C GLN A 144 -6.35 18.91 8.58
N GLY A 145 -7.12 17.83 8.69
CA GLY A 145 -6.63 16.47 8.44
C GLY A 145 -6.36 16.21 6.96
N SER A 146 -7.16 16.79 6.06
CA SER A 146 -6.94 16.74 4.62
C SER A 146 -5.64 17.47 4.23
N GLU A 147 -5.38 18.64 4.79
CA GLU A 147 -4.13 19.35 4.55
C GLU A 147 -2.91 18.57 5.09
N ALA A 148 -3.04 17.95 6.26
CA ALA A 148 -2.00 17.10 6.83
C ALA A 148 -1.73 15.86 5.96
N ALA A 149 -2.78 15.20 5.44
CA ALA A 149 -2.65 14.09 4.50
C ALA A 149 -1.95 14.51 3.21
N LYS A 150 -2.34 15.65 2.65
CA LYS A 150 -1.75 16.20 1.42
C LYS A 150 -0.26 16.44 1.57
N LYS A 151 0.15 17.17 2.62
CA LYS A 151 1.56 17.41 2.93
C LYS A 151 2.35 16.11 3.08
N ALA A 152 1.79 15.13 3.79
CA ALA A 152 2.44 13.83 3.97
C ALA A 152 2.61 13.06 2.64
N TYR A 153 1.62 13.09 1.75
CA TYR A 153 1.74 12.51 0.41
C TYR A 153 2.79 13.24 -0.45
N GLU A 154 2.82 14.57 -0.41
CA GLU A 154 3.80 15.37 -1.14
C GLU A 154 5.24 15.10 -0.68
N GLU A 155 5.46 15.01 0.64
CA GLU A 155 6.76 14.62 1.20
C GLU A 155 7.17 13.20 0.79
N ALA A 156 6.23 12.24 0.86
CA ALA A 156 6.48 10.89 0.39
C ALA A 156 6.85 10.87 -1.11
N MET A 157 6.14 11.64 -1.95
CA MET A 157 6.39 11.73 -3.39
C MET A 157 7.74 12.36 -3.68
N ASN A 158 8.14 13.37 -2.90
CA ASN A 158 9.43 14.02 -3.02
C ASN A 158 10.58 13.05 -2.72
N LEU A 159 10.48 12.30 -1.63
CA LEU A 159 11.46 11.28 -1.25
C LEU A 159 11.48 10.09 -2.24
N ALA A 160 10.35 9.79 -2.86
CA ALA A 160 10.23 8.70 -3.83
C ALA A 160 10.71 9.06 -5.24
N LYS A 161 11.22 10.29 -5.48
CA LYS A 161 11.75 10.70 -6.79
C LYS A 161 12.92 9.83 -7.24
N ASP A 162 13.77 9.43 -6.30
CA ASP A 162 14.96 8.61 -6.54
C ASP A 162 14.65 7.11 -6.62
N LEU A 163 13.41 6.71 -6.29
CA LEU A 163 12.96 5.34 -6.47
C LEU A 163 12.61 5.08 -7.94
N SER A 164 12.92 3.87 -8.39
CA SER A 164 12.48 3.37 -9.69
C SER A 164 10.97 3.52 -9.84
N LYS A 165 10.49 3.99 -11.00
CA LYS A 165 9.06 4.14 -11.27
C LYS A 165 8.31 2.80 -11.37
N ALA A 166 9.05 1.69 -11.51
CA ALA A 166 8.50 0.33 -11.41
C ALA A 166 8.55 -0.24 -9.96
N ASN A 167 9.04 0.53 -8.99
CA ASN A 167 9.09 0.10 -7.60
C ASN A 167 7.66 0.00 -7.02
N PRO A 168 7.29 -1.11 -6.35
CA PRO A 168 5.95 -1.28 -5.77
C PRO A 168 5.56 -0.23 -4.74
N GLN A 169 6.51 0.26 -3.93
CA GLN A 169 6.27 1.33 -2.95
C GLN A 169 5.95 2.66 -3.64
N TYR A 170 6.64 3.00 -4.74
CA TYR A 170 6.31 4.19 -5.55
C TYR A 170 4.90 4.07 -6.16
N LEU A 171 4.59 2.92 -6.77
CA LEU A 171 3.29 2.71 -7.40
C LEU A 171 2.15 2.73 -6.38
N GLY A 172 2.35 2.10 -5.22
CA GLY A 172 1.39 2.13 -4.12
C GLY A 172 1.21 3.53 -3.53
N LEU A 173 2.25 4.35 -3.49
CA LEU A 173 2.18 5.74 -3.08
C LEU A 173 1.36 6.57 -4.08
N ALA A 174 1.71 6.50 -5.37
CA ALA A 174 1.02 7.26 -6.42
C ALA A 174 -0.46 6.89 -6.53
N LEU A 175 -0.79 5.60 -6.41
CA LEU A 175 -2.18 5.12 -6.36
C LEU A 175 -2.93 5.69 -5.16
N ASN A 176 -2.35 5.64 -3.97
CA ASN A 176 -3.05 6.13 -2.77
C ASN A 176 -3.20 7.65 -2.81
N TYR A 177 -2.23 8.38 -3.36
CA TYR A 177 -2.32 9.82 -3.51
C TYR A 177 -3.37 10.23 -4.55
N SER A 178 -3.48 9.53 -5.68
CA SER A 178 -4.53 9.81 -6.66
C SER A 178 -5.93 9.54 -6.09
N VAL A 179 -6.12 8.45 -5.34
CA VAL A 179 -7.37 8.16 -4.62
C VAL A 179 -7.71 9.29 -3.64
N PHE A 180 -6.72 9.77 -2.88
CA PHE A 180 -6.90 10.91 -1.98
C PHE A 180 -7.37 12.18 -2.70
N LEU A 181 -6.70 12.56 -3.79
CA LEU A 181 -7.05 13.74 -4.58
C LEU A 181 -8.47 13.63 -5.15
N TYR A 182 -8.85 12.44 -5.59
CA TYR A 182 -10.17 12.18 -6.17
C TYR A 182 -11.30 12.18 -5.12
N GLU A 183 -11.15 11.39 -4.06
CA GLU A 183 -12.22 11.11 -3.09
C GLU A 183 -12.31 12.17 -1.99
N ILE A 184 -11.19 12.76 -1.55
CA ILE A 184 -11.16 13.66 -0.39
C ILE A 184 -11.07 15.13 -0.80
N ILE A 185 -10.18 15.45 -1.74
CA ILE A 185 -9.93 16.85 -2.15
C ILE A 185 -10.89 17.29 -3.28
N GLY A 186 -11.38 16.35 -4.09
CA GLY A 186 -12.24 16.63 -5.24
C GLY A 186 -11.49 17.13 -6.48
N GLN A 187 -10.15 17.09 -6.48
CA GLN A 187 -9.29 17.43 -7.61
C GLN A 187 -9.21 16.28 -8.63
N LYS A 188 -10.34 15.97 -9.27
CA LYS A 188 -10.49 14.77 -10.12
C LYS A 188 -9.51 14.72 -11.30
N ASN A 189 -9.28 15.85 -11.97
CA ASN A 189 -8.38 15.89 -13.13
C ASN A 189 -6.93 15.59 -12.74
N GLU A 190 -6.46 16.21 -11.65
CA GLU A 190 -5.11 16.01 -11.12
C GLU A 190 -4.91 14.57 -10.65
N ALA A 191 -5.92 13.98 -10.01
CA ALA A 191 -5.91 12.57 -9.62
C ALA A 191 -5.71 11.63 -10.82
N ILE A 192 -6.47 11.86 -11.91
CA ILE A 192 -6.39 11.05 -13.13
C ILE A 192 -5.03 11.23 -13.80
N GLU A 193 -4.53 12.47 -13.89
CA GLU A 193 -3.22 12.76 -14.47
C GLU A 193 -2.09 12.08 -13.68
N LEU A 194 -2.11 12.17 -12.35
CA LEU A 194 -1.13 11.52 -11.49
C LEU A 194 -1.13 10.00 -11.67
N ALA A 195 -2.32 9.38 -11.72
CA ALA A 195 -2.46 7.95 -11.91
C ALA A 195 -1.96 7.50 -13.30
N ASP A 196 -2.38 8.19 -14.36
CA ASP A 196 -2.00 7.89 -15.75
C ASP A 196 -0.49 8.06 -15.99
N LYS A 197 0.09 9.17 -15.50
CA LYS A 197 1.53 9.43 -15.57
C LYS A 197 2.32 8.31 -14.89
N SER A 198 1.97 7.98 -13.65
CA SER A 198 2.67 6.96 -12.87
C SER A 198 2.58 5.58 -13.52
N PHE A 199 1.42 5.24 -14.10
CA PHE A 199 1.23 4.00 -14.84
C PHE A 199 2.09 3.95 -16.11
N LYS A 200 2.07 5.00 -16.93
CA LYS A 200 2.86 5.08 -18.17
C LYS A 200 4.36 4.99 -17.91
N GLU A 201 4.86 5.69 -16.89
CA GLU A 201 6.27 5.63 -16.48
C GLU A 201 6.70 4.21 -16.06
N ALA A 202 5.87 3.52 -15.26
CA ALA A 202 6.12 2.15 -14.84
C ALA A 202 6.13 1.16 -16.01
N VAL A 203 5.13 1.23 -16.90
CA VAL A 203 5.04 0.36 -18.10
C VAL A 203 6.22 0.59 -19.04
N GLY A 204 6.60 1.86 -19.27
CA GLY A 204 7.75 2.21 -20.10
C GLY A 204 9.05 1.61 -19.58
N LEU A 205 9.27 1.67 -18.26
CA LEU A 205 10.45 1.10 -17.62
C LEU A 205 10.46 -0.43 -17.69
N LEU A 206 9.35 -1.09 -17.37
CA LEU A 206 9.23 -2.55 -17.44
C LEU A 206 9.43 -3.09 -18.86
N THR A 207 8.89 -2.38 -19.86
CA THR A 207 9.09 -2.73 -21.27
C THR A 207 10.55 -2.60 -21.66
N SER A 208 11.23 -1.56 -21.20
CA SER A 208 12.65 -1.34 -21.46
C SER A 208 13.52 -2.41 -20.81
N LEU A 209 13.25 -2.75 -19.54
CA LEU A 209 13.91 -3.84 -18.83
C LEU A 209 13.74 -5.17 -19.57
N ARG A 210 12.53 -5.50 -20.02
CA ARG A 210 12.25 -6.70 -20.81
C ARG A 210 13.06 -6.74 -22.12
N LYS A 211 13.18 -5.62 -22.84
CA LYS A 211 13.96 -5.52 -24.09
C LYS A 211 15.47 -5.67 -23.88
N MET A 212 15.98 -5.25 -22.72
CA MET A 212 17.39 -5.41 -22.35
C MET A 212 17.71 -6.84 -21.88
N SER A 213 16.77 -7.49 -21.20
CA SER A 213 16.94 -8.87 -20.69
C SER A 213 16.75 -9.95 -21.75
N THR A 214 16.21 -9.64 -22.93
CA THR A 214 16.21 -10.57 -24.06
C THR A 214 17.58 -10.54 -24.74
N PRO A 215 18.38 -11.63 -24.70
CA PRO A 215 19.60 -11.70 -25.49
C PRO A 215 19.22 -11.53 -26.95
N ARG A 216 19.92 -10.63 -27.66
CA ARG A 216 19.90 -10.62 -29.13
C ARG A 216 20.36 -12.00 -29.60
N LEU A 217 19.43 -12.92 -29.88
CA LEU A 217 19.63 -13.95 -30.88
C LEU A 217 19.74 -13.24 -32.22
N HIS A 218 20.87 -12.56 -32.42
CA HIS A 218 21.20 -11.99 -33.70
C HIS A 218 21.46 -13.17 -34.61
N LEU A 219 20.56 -13.35 -35.58
CA LEU A 219 20.73 -14.27 -36.69
C LEU A 219 22.13 -14.07 -37.28
N SER A 220 23.00 -15.05 -37.09
CA SER A 220 24.07 -15.35 -38.04
C SER A 220 23.55 -16.41 -39.01
N PHE A 221 22.54 -16.05 -39.81
CA PHE A 221 22.32 -16.68 -41.10
C PHE A 221 23.23 -15.96 -42.10
N SER A 222 24.54 -16.23 -42.00
CA SER A 222 25.47 -15.91 -43.08
C SER A 222 25.26 -16.92 -44.20
N SER A 223 24.72 -16.42 -45.30
CA SER A 223 24.72 -17.03 -46.62
C SER A 223 26.07 -17.65 -46.97
N SER A 224 26.08 -18.91 -47.36
CA SER A 224 27.11 -19.51 -48.23
C SER A 224 26.47 -20.64 -49.02
N ARG A 225 25.88 -20.32 -50.17
CA ARG A 225 25.74 -21.27 -51.29
C ARG A 225 27.05 -21.21 -52.07
N THR A 226 27.66 -22.36 -52.36
CA THR A 226 27.81 -22.95 -53.71
C THR A 226 28.71 -24.19 -53.70
N THR A 227 28.16 -25.32 -54.21
CA THR A 227 28.75 -26.36 -55.12
C THR A 227 30.15 -26.95 -54.81
N SER A 228 30.46 -28.25 -54.91
CA SER A 228 29.98 -29.36 -55.77
C SER A 228 30.67 -30.70 -55.38
N ASN A 229 30.03 -31.83 -55.75
CA ASN A 229 30.56 -33.20 -55.94
C ASN A 229 31.22 -33.93 -54.73
N SER A 230 31.07 -35.23 -54.48
CA SER A 230 30.58 -36.39 -55.24
C SER A 230 30.48 -37.60 -54.28
N GLY A 231 29.66 -38.60 -54.58
CA GLY A 231 29.95 -40.00 -54.20
C GLY A 231 28.95 -40.75 -53.31
N GLN A 232 28.17 -41.62 -53.96
CA GLN A 232 27.73 -42.96 -53.56
C GLN A 232 26.82 -43.13 -52.33
N MET A 233 25.53 -43.43 -52.53
CA MET A 233 24.94 -44.79 -52.59
C MET A 233 25.15 -45.64 -51.32
N THR A 234 24.07 -45.86 -50.53
CA THR A 234 23.44 -47.19 -50.37
C THR A 234 22.20 -47.19 -49.47
N ARG A 235 21.09 -47.62 -50.08
CA ARG A 235 19.98 -48.48 -49.62
C ARG A 235 19.49 -48.49 -48.14
N MET A 236 18.25 -48.01 -48.00
CA MET A 236 17.16 -48.57 -47.16
C MET A 236 16.90 -50.07 -47.49
N PRO A 237 16.35 -50.89 -46.55
CA PRO A 237 14.88 -50.93 -46.36
C PRO A 237 14.39 -51.15 -44.90
N SER A 238 13.40 -50.32 -44.55
CA SER A 238 12.05 -50.62 -44.03
C SER A 238 11.73 -51.86 -43.15
N LYS A 239 10.86 -51.57 -42.16
CA LYS A 239 9.86 -52.41 -41.43
C LYS A 239 10.37 -53.19 -40.21
N LEU A 240 9.95 -52.78 -39.02
CA LEU A 240 8.64 -53.09 -38.40
C LEU A 240 8.27 -52.00 -37.39
#